data_AF-A0A832MZS8-F1
#
_entry.id   AF-A0A832MZS8-F1
#
_cell.length_a   1.000
_cell.length_b   1.000
_cell.length_c   1.000
_cell.angle_alpha   90.00
_cell.angle_beta   90.00
_cell.angle_gamma   90.00
#
_symmetry.space_group_name_H-M   'P 1'
#
loop_
_entity.id
_entity.type
_entity.pdbx_description
1 polymer ?
#
loop_
_entity_poly.entity_id
_entity_poly.type
_entity_poly.pdbx_seq_one_letter_code
_entity_poly.pdbx_strand_id
1 'polypeptide(L)'
;YLDDEFSYHNKERWLKQLTKHMTLYEINDILFNRDDKEVIEKSIVEYIIRYLDEDQATIPMQNRELGMFETFKLYEDFDYPHDSERFVKEALERLHVMNKERYLLTHILKLHGWAGFIKYRSEDPDYYAQQQYPASLMDYMAIRLYYELAYMQGREINNFDLLHTYSLENTSYVVLKVIKHNYNLPGKYIDAMEESNDYDKILERYVQEELQLDAKQVHLANDILQNRDIPLVELAKIMEVLREEEGYIWMKSLEDTYIHSFIDEMKLSDEPESKRASASVTMCLDVRSETARRAIESVGNYTTFGAGGFLGFPIAFVEFDKANEQFLCPAVVKPGNIVFEIAAEADQEYKAKKSITKTTKKVLNDLKNNPYTPYIMVEAIGWIFGINLFGKTFKPQKTEQFFAKFQAKKPKTTYTLDKLSNDEIEMYVNKLHLHLIHEALTEHSSISFSEKQIQDIRDHLVFGNDLTFNVPLELLNTIKDTYNVSADDYELQKGKLAKVGFTLEEKVQYLYNFLTTIGQVDNFAEFVLLSGHVSKSDNNPFESALDCGACGSKSSLPNNRA
;
A
#
# COMPACT_ATOMS: atom_id res chain seq x y z
N TYR A 1 -6.67 50.10 3.01
CA TYR A 1 -5.93 49.81 1.76
C TYR A 1 -4.43 49.71 1.99
N LEU A 2 -3.91 50.28 3.09
CA LEU A 2 -2.56 50.07 3.59
C LEU A 2 -2.71 49.65 5.06
N ASP A 3 -3.18 48.43 5.28
CA ASP A 3 -3.09 47.83 6.61
C ASP A 3 -1.64 47.36 6.78
N ASP A 4 -1.08 47.43 7.98
CA ASP A 4 0.25 46.88 8.32
C ASP A 4 0.32 45.34 8.11
N GLU A 5 -0.80 44.74 7.71
CA GLU A 5 -0.95 43.35 7.31
C GLU A 5 -0.58 43.05 5.85
N PHE A 6 -0.49 44.06 4.97
CA PHE A 6 -0.10 43.84 3.58
C PHE A 6 1.39 43.47 3.47
N SER A 7 1.67 42.25 3.04
CA SER A 7 3.02 41.66 3.03
C SER A 7 4.08 42.52 2.33
N TYR A 8 3.71 43.35 1.36
CA TYR A 8 4.64 44.19 0.61
C TYR A 8 5.37 45.27 1.44
N HIS A 9 4.80 45.72 2.58
CA HIS A 9 5.42 46.77 3.40
C HIS A 9 6.41 46.26 4.44
N ASN A 10 6.21 45.03 4.91
CA ASN A 10 7.14 44.37 5.82
C ASN A 10 7.86 43.24 5.09
N LYS A 11 8.99 43.58 4.47
CA LYS A 11 9.80 42.64 3.69
C LYS A 11 10.22 41.39 4.50
N GLU A 12 10.41 41.50 5.81
CA GLU A 12 10.75 40.36 6.69
C GLU A 12 9.56 39.42 6.88
N ARG A 13 8.37 39.96 7.15
CA ARG A 13 7.13 39.18 7.26
C ARG A 13 6.83 38.47 5.94
N TRP A 14 7.01 39.18 4.82
CA TRP A 14 6.83 38.61 3.49
C TRP A 14 7.78 37.46 3.24
N LEU A 15 9.07 37.63 3.55
CA LEU A 15 10.06 36.58 3.40
C LEU A 15 9.72 35.34 4.24
N LYS A 16 9.33 35.52 5.52
CA LYS A 16 8.89 34.41 6.38
C LYS A 16 7.68 33.66 5.82
N GLN A 17 6.77 34.35 5.14
CA GLN A 17 5.63 33.73 4.46
C GLN A 17 6.09 32.94 3.22
N LEU A 18 6.97 33.52 2.42
CA LEU A 18 7.49 32.90 1.19
C LEU A 18 8.33 31.64 1.46
N THR A 19 9.07 31.60 2.58
CA THR A 19 9.95 30.46 2.94
C THR A 19 9.31 29.49 3.96
N LYS A 20 8.03 29.71 4.31
CA LYS A 20 7.32 29.00 5.40
C LYS A 20 7.37 27.46 5.31
N HIS A 21 7.37 26.93 4.09
CA HIS A 21 7.27 25.49 3.78
C HIS A 21 8.50 24.94 3.06
N MET A 22 9.66 25.59 3.26
CA MET A 22 10.91 25.25 2.59
C MET A 22 11.93 24.68 3.57
N THR A 23 12.80 23.80 3.09
CA THR A 23 13.99 23.35 3.85
C THR A 23 15.15 24.31 3.64
N LEU A 24 16.19 24.22 4.48
CA LEU A 24 17.34 25.11 4.36
C LEU A 24 18.11 24.88 3.05
N TYR A 25 18.23 23.62 2.61
CA TYR A 25 18.87 23.30 1.32
C TYR A 25 18.10 23.87 0.12
N GLU A 26 16.77 23.89 0.15
CA GLU A 26 15.97 24.50 -0.93
C GLU A 26 16.15 26.01 -0.99
N ILE A 27 16.22 26.66 0.17
CA ILE A 27 16.48 28.10 0.23
C ILE A 27 17.88 28.39 -0.29
N ASN A 28 18.89 27.58 0.07
CA ASN A 28 20.24 27.69 -0.49
C ASN A 28 20.26 27.51 -2.01
N ASP A 29 19.55 26.52 -2.55
CA ASP A 29 19.47 26.28 -3.99
C ASP A 29 18.93 27.49 -4.74
N ILE A 30 17.88 28.12 -4.21
CA ILE A 30 17.28 29.33 -4.79
C ILE A 30 18.25 30.51 -4.76
N LEU A 31 18.92 30.72 -3.63
CA LEU A 31 19.80 31.89 -3.45
C LEU A 31 21.07 31.79 -4.29
N PHE A 32 21.63 30.59 -4.42
CA PHE A 32 22.92 30.35 -5.04
C PHE A 32 22.84 29.62 -6.39
N ASN A 33 21.63 29.47 -6.96
CA ASN A 33 21.35 28.76 -8.21
C ASN A 33 21.98 27.34 -8.24
N ARG A 34 21.72 26.56 -7.20
CA ARG A 34 22.19 25.17 -7.07
C ARG A 34 21.05 24.18 -7.30
N ASP A 35 21.42 22.91 -7.28
CA ASP A 35 20.52 21.77 -7.49
C ASP A 35 20.75 20.70 -6.40
N ASP A 36 21.13 21.14 -5.18
CA ASP A 36 21.45 20.24 -4.07
C ASP A 36 20.21 19.42 -3.68
N LYS A 37 19.01 19.98 -3.80
CA LYS A 37 17.71 19.30 -3.59
C LYS A 37 17.62 18.01 -4.38
N GLU A 38 17.85 18.05 -5.69
CA GLU A 38 17.68 16.85 -6.53
C GLU A 38 18.63 15.74 -6.09
N VAL A 39 19.87 16.10 -5.73
CA VAL A 39 20.87 15.16 -5.23
C VAL A 39 20.50 14.61 -3.85
N ILE A 40 20.06 15.45 -2.92
CA ILE A 40 19.63 15.05 -1.57
C ILE A 40 18.44 14.08 -1.65
N GLU A 41 17.39 14.45 -2.39
CA GLU A 41 16.19 13.61 -2.53
C GLU A 41 16.53 12.28 -3.20
N LYS A 42 17.39 12.29 -4.22
CA LYS A 42 17.86 11.07 -4.88
C LYS A 42 18.59 10.14 -3.91
N SER A 43 19.55 10.65 -3.12
CA SER A 43 20.28 9.83 -2.14
C SER A 43 19.35 9.23 -1.09
N ILE A 44 18.39 10.01 -0.59
CA ILE A 44 17.36 9.54 0.34
C ILE A 44 16.54 8.39 -0.28
N VAL A 45 16.06 8.58 -1.51
CA VAL A 45 15.24 7.58 -2.22
C VAL A 45 16.04 6.31 -2.51
N GLU A 46 17.29 6.43 -2.98
CA GLU A 46 18.15 5.28 -3.25
C GLU A 46 18.39 4.42 -2.01
N TYR A 47 18.64 5.06 -0.86
CA TYR A 47 18.79 4.35 0.40
C TYR A 47 17.48 3.66 0.82
N ILE A 48 16.36 4.38 0.80
CA ILE A 48 15.07 3.87 1.28
C ILE A 48 14.59 2.69 0.45
N ILE A 49 14.70 2.77 -0.88
CA ILE A 49 14.33 1.67 -1.77
C ILE A 49 15.13 0.41 -1.43
N ARG A 50 16.44 0.54 -1.18
CA ARG A 50 17.29 -0.60 -0.83
C ARG A 50 16.97 -1.16 0.55
N TYR A 51 16.74 -0.30 1.53
CA TYR A 51 16.44 -0.73 2.90
C TYR A 51 15.05 -1.38 3.00
N LEU A 52 14.08 -0.89 2.24
CA LEU A 52 12.70 -1.38 2.23
C LEU A 52 12.45 -2.50 1.20
N ASP A 53 13.48 -2.98 0.51
CA ASP A 53 13.36 -4.07 -0.47
C ASP A 53 12.88 -5.37 0.20
N GLU A 54 11.86 -6.00 -0.34
CA GLU A 54 11.29 -7.26 0.17
C GLU A 54 11.75 -8.43 -0.73
N ASP A 55 13.07 -8.60 -0.81
CA ASP A 55 13.75 -9.65 -1.59
C ASP A 55 13.42 -9.62 -3.09
N GLN A 56 13.14 -8.44 -3.64
CA GLN A 56 12.98 -8.27 -5.09
C GLN A 56 14.34 -8.09 -5.77
N ALA A 57 15.31 -7.53 -5.07
CA ALA A 57 16.67 -7.40 -5.57
C ALA A 57 17.43 -8.74 -5.48
N THR A 58 18.22 -9.06 -6.51
CA THR A 58 19.10 -10.24 -6.53
C THR A 58 20.13 -10.21 -5.39
N ILE A 59 20.54 -9.01 -4.97
CA ILE A 59 21.50 -8.80 -3.89
C ILE A 59 20.80 -7.98 -2.81
N PRO A 60 20.50 -8.57 -1.63
CA PRO A 60 19.89 -7.84 -0.54
C PRO A 60 20.89 -6.87 0.09
N MET A 61 20.38 -5.76 0.65
CA MET A 61 21.19 -4.86 1.45
C MET A 61 21.65 -5.59 2.73
N GLN A 62 22.95 -5.49 3.05
CA GLN A 62 23.53 -6.11 4.23
C GLN A 62 23.13 -5.35 5.50
N ASN A 63 23.11 -6.06 6.63
CA ASN A 63 22.94 -5.50 7.97
C ASN A 63 21.61 -4.79 8.26
N ARG A 64 20.53 -5.13 7.54
CA ARG A 64 19.21 -4.55 7.73
C ARG A 64 18.59 -4.86 9.10
N GLU A 65 19.01 -5.96 9.71
CA GLU A 65 18.58 -6.43 11.03
C GLU A 65 18.91 -5.46 12.16
N LEU A 66 19.88 -4.55 11.94
CA LEU A 66 20.25 -3.52 12.91
C LEU A 66 19.20 -2.40 13.02
N GLY A 67 18.26 -2.33 12.08
CA GLY A 67 17.27 -1.26 11.99
C GLY A 67 17.72 -0.12 11.09
N MET A 68 16.75 0.63 10.57
CA MET A 68 16.95 1.56 9.45
C MET A 68 18.06 2.58 9.68
N PHE A 69 18.10 3.25 10.83
CA PHE A 69 19.15 4.26 11.07
C PHE A 69 20.53 3.64 11.34
N GLU A 70 20.60 2.50 12.02
CA GLU A 70 21.87 1.82 12.28
C GLU A 70 22.49 1.27 10.99
N THR A 71 21.69 0.67 10.12
CA THR A 71 22.14 0.25 8.79
C THR A 71 22.56 1.46 7.95
N PHE A 72 21.87 2.60 8.07
CA PHE A 72 22.25 3.83 7.38
C PHE A 72 23.64 4.33 7.79
N LYS A 73 23.95 4.29 9.10
CA LYS A 73 25.29 4.66 9.59
C LYS A 73 26.40 3.84 8.95
N LEU A 74 26.18 2.54 8.76
CA LEU A 74 27.13 1.67 8.06
C LEU A 74 27.18 1.97 6.54
N TYR A 75 26.05 2.30 5.94
CA TYR A 75 25.95 2.59 4.50
C TYR A 75 26.71 3.86 4.10
N GLU A 76 26.61 4.93 4.90
CA GLU A 76 27.29 6.21 4.65
C GLU A 76 28.65 6.35 5.35
N ASP A 77 29.15 5.30 6.02
CA ASP A 77 30.35 5.37 6.88
C ASP A 77 30.26 6.52 7.91
N PHE A 78 29.08 6.67 8.51
CA PHE A 78 28.72 7.74 9.43
C PHE A 78 28.91 7.28 10.88
N ASP A 79 30.04 7.67 11.48
CA ASP A 79 30.37 7.39 12.88
C ASP A 79 29.54 8.25 13.84
N TYR A 80 28.43 7.69 14.33
CA TYR A 80 27.56 8.32 15.32
C TYR A 80 27.08 7.31 16.38
N PRO A 81 27.40 7.53 17.66
CA PRO A 81 27.20 6.52 18.71
C PRO A 81 25.79 6.50 19.31
N HIS A 82 24.92 7.45 18.98
CA HIS A 82 23.57 7.56 19.54
C HIS A 82 22.49 7.13 18.54
N ASP A 83 21.24 7.08 19.01
CA ASP A 83 20.06 6.69 18.25
C ASP A 83 19.55 7.81 17.32
N SER A 84 18.54 7.48 16.51
CA SER A 84 17.93 8.39 15.55
C SER A 84 17.24 9.58 16.23
N GLU A 85 16.59 9.38 17.38
CA GLU A 85 15.94 10.47 18.13
C GLU A 85 16.96 11.51 18.59
N ARG A 86 18.08 11.05 19.16
CA ARG A 86 19.15 11.94 19.60
C ARG A 86 19.76 12.70 18.42
N PHE A 87 19.99 12.00 17.31
CA PHE A 87 20.50 12.63 16.09
C PHE A 87 19.56 13.72 15.57
N VAL A 88 18.26 13.44 15.45
CA VAL A 88 17.26 14.42 15.00
C VAL A 88 17.28 15.65 15.89
N LYS A 89 17.32 15.48 17.21
CA LYS A 89 17.38 16.60 18.15
C LYS A 89 18.63 17.46 17.94
N GLU A 90 19.80 16.83 17.84
CA GLU A 90 21.07 17.52 17.60
C GLU A 90 21.11 18.20 16.22
N ALA A 91 20.52 17.59 15.21
CA ALA A 91 20.43 18.17 13.87
C ALA A 91 19.56 19.42 13.83
N LEU A 92 18.38 19.38 14.46
CA LEU A 92 17.51 20.56 14.59
C LEU A 92 18.18 21.68 15.38
N GLU A 93 18.97 21.34 16.41
CA GLU A 93 19.77 22.30 17.18
C GLU A 93 20.88 22.90 16.32
N ARG A 94 21.62 22.12 15.52
CA ARG A 94 22.68 22.61 14.61
C ARG A 94 22.13 23.48 13.48
N LEU A 95 20.95 23.18 12.98
CA LEU A 95 20.27 23.99 11.96
C LEU A 95 19.64 25.26 12.55
N HIS A 96 19.51 25.37 13.88
CA HIS A 96 18.86 26.49 14.58
C HIS A 96 17.38 26.64 14.16
N VAL A 97 16.67 25.51 14.04
CA VAL A 97 15.27 25.50 13.58
C VAL A 97 14.34 26.16 14.60
N MET A 98 13.67 27.24 14.20
CA MET A 98 12.73 27.99 15.05
C MET A 98 11.45 27.20 15.37
N ASN A 99 10.78 26.65 14.35
CA ASN A 99 9.56 25.84 14.53
C ASN A 99 9.84 24.38 14.13
N LYS A 100 10.26 23.59 15.11
CA LYS A 100 10.66 22.19 14.92
C LYS A 100 9.54 21.34 14.35
N GLU A 101 8.33 21.44 14.89
CA GLU A 101 7.17 20.64 14.43
C GLU A 101 6.87 20.88 12.95
N ARG A 102 6.76 22.15 12.55
CA ARG A 102 6.51 22.50 11.14
C ARG A 102 7.64 22.03 10.24
N TYR A 103 8.88 22.18 10.68
CA TYR A 103 10.04 21.79 9.90
C TYR A 103 10.08 20.27 9.63
N LEU A 104 9.83 19.48 10.68
CA LEU A 104 9.70 18.03 10.56
C LEU A 104 8.56 17.65 9.60
N LEU A 105 7.42 18.33 9.68
CA LEU A 105 6.29 18.10 8.78
C LEU A 105 6.67 18.42 7.32
N THR A 106 7.41 19.51 7.07
CA THR A 106 7.93 19.84 5.73
C THR A 106 8.78 18.70 5.17
N HIS A 107 9.68 18.10 5.96
CA HIS A 107 10.48 16.95 5.51
C HIS A 107 9.63 15.71 5.21
N ILE A 108 8.64 15.40 6.07
CA ILE A 108 7.76 14.23 5.89
C ILE A 108 6.93 14.33 4.61
N LEU A 109 6.37 15.50 4.33
CA LEU A 109 5.46 15.71 3.21
C LEU A 109 6.16 15.68 1.83
N LYS A 110 7.48 15.89 1.78
CA LYS A 110 8.24 15.87 0.51
C LYS A 110 8.19 14.51 -0.21
N LEU A 111 8.25 13.40 0.54
CA LEU A 111 8.09 12.05 0.01
C LEU A 111 6.97 11.32 0.76
N HIS A 112 5.77 11.89 0.72
CA HIS A 112 4.61 11.41 1.50
C HIS A 112 4.29 9.93 1.26
N GLY A 113 4.56 9.39 0.07
CA GLY A 113 4.37 7.96 -0.24
C GLY A 113 5.28 7.07 0.60
N TRP A 114 6.58 7.36 0.63
CA TRP A 114 7.56 6.62 1.44
C TRP A 114 7.31 6.80 2.93
N ALA A 115 7.05 8.03 3.38
CA ALA A 115 6.73 8.29 4.78
C ALA A 115 5.46 7.54 5.23
N GLY A 116 4.42 7.53 4.38
CA GLY A 116 3.19 6.78 4.65
C GLY A 116 3.42 5.27 4.74
N PHE A 117 4.24 4.70 3.85
CA PHE A 117 4.58 3.28 3.87
C PHE A 117 5.39 2.89 5.11
N ILE A 118 6.42 3.67 5.47
CA ILE A 118 7.21 3.47 6.68
C ILE A 118 6.31 3.55 7.92
N LYS A 119 5.42 4.54 7.99
CA LYS A 119 4.45 4.68 9.07
C LYS A 119 3.56 3.44 9.19
N TYR A 120 2.90 3.06 8.10
CA TYR A 120 2.01 1.88 8.04
C TYR A 120 2.73 0.63 8.56
N ARG A 121 3.93 0.36 8.04
CA ARG A 121 4.73 -0.80 8.44
C ARG A 121 5.16 -0.74 9.91
N SER A 122 5.52 0.44 10.42
CA SER A 122 5.92 0.62 11.82
C SER A 122 4.77 0.44 12.81
N GLU A 123 3.53 0.68 12.37
CA GLU A 123 2.31 0.54 13.18
C GLU A 123 1.71 -0.88 13.12
N ASP A 124 2.20 -1.75 12.23
CA ASP A 124 1.75 -3.15 12.09
C ASP A 124 2.72 -4.13 12.80
N PRO A 125 2.38 -4.65 13.99
CA PRO A 125 3.25 -5.55 14.75
C PRO A 125 3.47 -6.91 14.08
N ASP A 126 2.57 -7.34 13.19
CA ASP A 126 2.67 -8.64 12.51
C ASP A 126 3.33 -8.54 11.13
N TYR A 127 3.75 -7.35 10.71
CA TYR A 127 4.38 -7.18 9.40
C TYR A 127 5.75 -7.87 9.41
N TYR A 128 5.86 -8.99 8.70
CA TYR A 128 7.04 -9.85 8.75
C TYR A 128 8.35 -9.08 8.58
N ALA A 129 8.44 -8.24 7.54
CA ALA A 129 9.64 -7.47 7.31
C ALA A 129 9.92 -6.52 8.47
N GLN A 130 8.92 -5.92 9.12
CA GLN A 130 9.15 -4.99 10.23
C GLN A 130 9.75 -5.70 11.44
N GLN A 131 9.34 -6.94 11.70
CA GLN A 131 9.90 -7.76 12.77
C GLN A 131 11.37 -8.10 12.51
N GLN A 132 11.74 -8.34 11.25
CA GLN A 132 13.11 -8.67 10.86
C GLN A 132 14.01 -7.44 10.69
N TYR A 133 13.48 -6.37 10.11
CA TYR A 133 14.20 -5.18 9.64
C TYR A 133 13.46 -3.90 10.06
N PRO A 134 13.53 -3.50 11.33
CA PRO A 134 12.68 -2.43 11.85
C PRO A 134 12.95 -1.07 11.21
N ALA A 135 11.90 -0.41 10.75
CA ALA A 135 11.91 0.98 10.28
C ALA A 135 10.95 1.84 11.08
N SER A 136 11.33 3.10 11.33
CA SER A 136 10.46 4.10 11.95
C SER A 136 10.50 5.44 11.22
N LEU A 137 9.48 6.28 11.44
CA LEU A 137 9.50 7.67 10.96
C LEU A 137 10.64 8.49 11.57
N MET A 138 11.10 8.13 12.77
CA MET A 138 12.23 8.81 13.42
C MET A 138 13.54 8.51 12.69
N ASP A 139 13.76 7.24 12.31
CA ASP A 139 14.91 6.84 11.51
C ASP A 139 14.90 7.53 10.14
N TYR A 140 13.72 7.58 9.52
CA TYR A 140 13.52 8.30 8.26
C TYR A 140 13.88 9.78 8.39
N MET A 141 13.44 10.43 9.46
CA MET A 141 13.76 11.82 9.73
C MET A 141 15.26 12.03 9.94
N ALA A 142 15.91 11.16 10.71
CA ALA A 142 17.34 11.22 10.96
C ALA A 142 18.14 11.17 9.65
N ILE A 143 17.77 10.29 8.73
CA ILE A 143 18.40 10.17 7.40
C ILE A 143 18.21 11.45 6.58
N ARG A 144 16.99 12.01 6.54
CA ARG A 144 16.74 13.27 5.80
C ARG A 144 17.57 14.43 6.35
N LEU A 145 17.61 14.57 7.67
CA LEU A 145 18.38 15.62 8.34
C LEU A 145 19.89 15.40 8.22
N TYR A 146 20.35 14.15 8.14
CA TYR A 146 21.75 13.83 7.88
C TYR A 146 22.17 14.38 6.51
N TYR A 147 21.44 14.05 5.44
CA TYR A 147 21.80 14.55 4.12
C TYR A 147 21.68 16.07 4.05
N GLU A 148 20.67 16.68 4.66
CA GLU A 148 20.62 18.14 4.74
C GLU A 148 21.88 18.71 5.41
N LEU A 149 22.26 18.23 6.59
CA LEU A 149 23.48 18.69 7.28
C LEU A 149 24.75 18.46 6.46
N ALA A 150 24.89 17.29 5.82
CA ALA A 150 26.04 16.94 5.02
C ALA A 150 26.22 17.89 3.82
N TYR A 151 25.12 18.22 3.13
CA TYR A 151 25.16 19.14 1.98
C TYR A 151 25.27 20.61 2.40
N MET A 152 24.75 20.97 3.58
CA MET A 152 24.90 22.30 4.16
C MET A 152 26.29 22.52 4.78
N GLN A 153 27.07 21.46 5.00
CA GLN A 153 28.42 21.58 5.53
C GLN A 153 29.33 22.38 4.58
N GLY A 154 30.02 23.39 5.14
CA GLY A 154 30.92 24.24 4.37
C GLY A 154 30.22 25.27 3.46
N ARG A 155 28.88 25.37 3.50
CA ARG A 155 28.14 26.45 2.83
C ARG A 155 28.21 27.74 3.65
N GLU A 156 28.11 28.88 2.96
CA GLU A 156 28.03 30.21 3.58
C GLU A 156 26.81 30.34 4.49
N ILE A 157 25.67 29.79 4.06
CA ILE A 157 24.43 29.72 4.83
C ILE A 157 24.14 28.26 5.18
N ASN A 158 24.55 27.84 6.37
CA ASN A 158 24.42 26.45 6.84
C ASN A 158 23.48 26.25 8.03
N ASN A 159 22.87 27.33 8.55
CA ASN A 159 21.84 27.29 9.56
C ASN A 159 20.85 28.48 9.38
N PHE A 160 19.73 28.43 10.10
CA PHE A 160 18.67 29.45 9.98
C PHE A 160 19.05 30.83 10.54
N ASP A 161 20.00 30.93 11.48
CA ASP A 161 20.47 32.22 12.00
C ASP A 161 21.33 32.97 10.98
N LEU A 162 22.21 32.25 10.28
CA LEU A 162 22.99 32.80 9.17
C LEU A 162 22.07 33.18 8.01
N LEU A 163 21.07 32.34 7.71
CA LEU A 163 20.06 32.68 6.70
C LEU A 163 19.31 33.96 7.09
N HIS A 164 18.91 34.09 8.36
CA HIS A 164 18.23 35.28 8.86
C HIS A 164 19.11 36.52 8.70
N THR A 165 20.38 36.44 9.11
CA THR A 165 21.35 37.55 9.01
C THR A 165 21.55 37.97 7.56
N TYR A 166 21.84 37.02 6.67
CA TYR A 166 22.00 37.27 5.24
C TYR A 166 20.74 37.89 4.62
N SER A 167 19.56 37.41 5.03
CA SER A 167 18.27 37.91 4.55
C SER A 167 17.97 39.33 5.00
N LEU A 168 18.45 39.76 6.17
CA LEU A 168 18.31 41.15 6.62
C LEU A 168 19.21 42.11 5.82
N GLU A 169 20.41 41.66 5.46
CA GLU A 169 21.36 42.45 4.67
C GLU A 169 20.96 42.54 3.19
N ASN A 170 20.31 41.49 2.66
CA ASN A 170 20.02 41.34 1.23
C ASN A 170 18.51 41.11 0.95
N THR A 171 17.63 41.75 1.73
CA THR A 171 16.20 41.38 1.75
C THR A 171 15.54 41.42 0.37
N SER A 172 15.76 42.48 -0.40
CA SER A 172 15.13 42.64 -1.71
C SER A 172 15.62 41.60 -2.72
N TYR A 173 16.91 41.25 -2.68
CA TYR A 173 17.49 40.20 -3.50
C TYR A 173 16.88 38.83 -3.17
N VAL A 174 16.83 38.47 -1.88
CA VAL A 174 16.27 37.20 -1.40
C VAL A 174 14.80 37.07 -1.78
N VAL A 175 14.00 38.12 -1.56
CA VAL A 175 12.57 38.13 -1.91
C VAL A 175 12.38 37.92 -3.42
N LEU A 176 13.10 38.67 -4.27
CA LEU A 176 13.02 38.52 -5.72
C LEU A 176 13.42 37.11 -6.19
N LYS A 177 14.46 36.52 -5.59
CA LYS A 177 14.89 35.15 -5.89
C LYS A 177 13.82 34.11 -5.53
N VAL A 178 13.21 34.22 -4.36
CA VAL A 178 12.16 33.30 -3.93
C VAL A 178 10.90 33.47 -4.77
N ILE A 179 10.52 34.70 -5.15
CA ILE A 179 9.40 34.96 -6.08
C ILE A 179 9.69 34.37 -7.45
N LYS A 180 10.91 34.54 -7.97
CA LYS A 180 11.34 33.93 -9.25
C LYS A 180 11.12 32.41 -9.25
N HIS A 181 11.40 31.74 -8.14
CA HIS A 181 11.22 30.29 -8.01
C HIS A 181 9.76 29.86 -7.80
N ASN A 182 9.05 30.50 -6.86
CA ASN A 182 7.73 30.04 -6.41
C ASN A 182 6.56 30.57 -7.25
N TYR A 183 6.67 31.77 -7.84
CA TYR A 183 5.53 32.51 -8.40
C TYR A 183 5.80 33.08 -9.81
N ASN A 184 6.84 32.60 -10.50
CA ASN A 184 7.21 33.04 -11.85
C ASN A 184 7.33 34.57 -11.99
N LEU A 185 8.41 35.14 -11.45
CA LEU A 185 8.75 36.54 -11.61
C LEU A 185 8.72 36.94 -13.11
N PRO A 186 8.01 38.01 -13.52
CA PRO A 186 7.93 38.38 -14.94
C PRO A 186 9.30 38.63 -15.57
N GLY A 187 9.48 38.20 -16.83
CA GLY A 187 10.79 38.19 -17.52
C GLY A 187 11.57 39.50 -17.44
N LYS A 188 10.89 40.65 -17.58
CA LYS A 188 11.53 41.97 -17.48
C LYS A 188 12.23 42.26 -16.14
N TYR A 189 11.81 41.63 -15.04
CA TYR A 189 12.46 41.77 -13.75
C TYR A 189 13.59 40.74 -13.59
N ILE A 190 13.48 39.57 -14.24
CA ILE A 190 14.59 38.63 -14.35
C ILE A 190 15.74 39.29 -15.13
N ASP A 191 15.45 39.86 -16.29
CA ASP A 191 16.43 40.59 -17.12
C ASP A 191 17.05 41.74 -16.31
N ALA A 192 16.23 42.50 -15.57
CA ALA A 192 16.72 43.60 -14.73
C ALA A 192 17.63 43.12 -13.58
N MET A 193 17.38 41.93 -13.01
CA MET A 193 18.26 41.32 -12.00
C MET A 193 19.59 40.85 -12.59
N GLU A 194 19.67 40.58 -13.89
CA GLU A 194 20.91 40.23 -14.59
C GLU A 194 21.69 41.47 -15.03
N GLU A 195 21.00 42.55 -15.38
CA GLU A 195 21.59 43.81 -15.85
C GLU A 195 21.98 44.78 -14.73
N SER A 196 21.35 44.69 -13.55
CA SER A 196 21.52 45.64 -12.45
C SER A 196 21.58 44.96 -11.08
N ASN A 197 22.44 45.49 -10.21
CA ASN A 197 22.54 45.07 -8.80
C ASN A 197 21.67 45.91 -7.84
N ASP A 198 20.83 46.82 -8.35
CA ASP A 198 19.90 47.63 -7.54
C ASP A 198 18.59 46.88 -7.29
N TYR A 199 18.66 45.84 -6.45
CA TYR A 199 17.54 44.97 -6.15
C TYR A 199 16.39 45.67 -5.43
N ASP A 200 16.68 46.71 -4.63
CA ASP A 200 15.66 47.51 -3.96
C ASP A 200 14.76 48.22 -4.98
N LYS A 201 15.37 48.89 -5.97
CA LYS A 201 14.61 49.56 -7.03
C LYS A 201 13.84 48.59 -7.91
N ILE A 202 14.40 47.41 -8.19
CA ILE A 202 13.71 46.36 -8.95
C ILE A 202 12.48 45.87 -8.18
N LEU A 203 12.63 45.57 -6.89
CA LEU A 203 11.54 45.12 -6.04
C LEU A 203 10.48 46.20 -5.86
N GLU A 204 10.86 47.46 -5.64
CA GLU A 204 9.92 48.59 -5.54
C GLU A 204 9.09 48.73 -6.82
N ARG A 205 9.74 48.65 -7.99
CA ARG A 205 9.03 48.70 -9.28
C ARG A 205 8.09 47.51 -9.45
N TYR A 206 8.52 46.31 -9.05
CA TYR A 206 7.66 45.11 -9.06
C TYR A 206 6.43 45.31 -8.19
N VAL A 207 6.62 45.69 -6.93
CA VAL A 207 5.54 45.93 -5.96
C VAL A 207 4.59 47.03 -6.44
N GLN A 208 5.11 48.14 -6.99
CA GLN A 208 4.27 49.20 -7.51
C GLN A 208 3.39 48.73 -8.68
N GLU A 209 3.94 47.93 -9.58
CA GLU A 209 3.20 47.40 -10.71
C GLU A 209 2.16 46.36 -10.29
N GLU A 210 2.49 45.47 -9.35
CA GLU A 210 1.52 44.53 -8.76
C GLU A 210 0.38 45.28 -8.06
N LEU A 211 0.68 46.30 -7.25
CA LEU A 211 -0.34 47.13 -6.62
C LEU A 211 -1.22 47.88 -7.63
N GLN A 212 -0.64 48.35 -8.74
CA GLN A 212 -1.40 48.98 -9.82
C GLN A 212 -2.28 47.97 -10.56
N LEU A 213 -1.79 46.76 -10.78
CA LEU A 213 -2.54 45.68 -11.40
C LEU A 213 -3.71 45.28 -10.52
N ASP A 214 -3.49 45.08 -9.22
CA ASP A 214 -4.52 44.80 -8.23
C ASP A 214 -5.58 45.91 -8.18
N ALA A 215 -5.16 47.18 -8.11
CA ALA A 215 -6.10 48.30 -8.14
C ALA A 215 -6.94 48.31 -9.43
N LYS A 216 -6.32 48.07 -10.59
CA LYS A 216 -7.04 47.98 -11.87
C LYS A 216 -8.03 46.82 -11.90
N GLN A 217 -7.65 45.66 -11.37
CA GLN A 217 -8.53 44.49 -11.25
C GLN A 217 -9.74 44.81 -10.37
N VAL A 218 -9.53 45.45 -9.21
CA VAL A 218 -10.62 45.86 -8.32
C VAL A 218 -11.56 46.85 -8.98
N HIS A 219 -11.03 47.85 -9.69
CA HIS A 219 -11.86 48.79 -10.45
C HIS A 219 -12.65 48.10 -11.56
N LEU A 220 -12.01 47.21 -12.34
CA LEU A 220 -12.68 46.47 -13.40
C LEU A 220 -13.78 45.56 -12.85
N ALA A 221 -13.53 44.87 -11.74
CA ALA A 221 -14.52 44.04 -11.08
C ALA A 221 -15.70 44.89 -10.57
N ASN A 222 -15.44 46.06 -9.99
CA ASN A 222 -16.48 46.99 -9.56
C ASN A 222 -17.37 47.44 -10.74
N ASP A 223 -16.75 47.75 -11.88
CA ASP A 223 -17.44 48.17 -13.10
C ASP A 223 -18.31 47.03 -13.67
N ILE A 224 -17.80 45.79 -13.71
CA ILE A 224 -18.51 44.60 -14.18
C ILE A 224 -19.68 44.25 -13.27
N LEU A 225 -19.45 44.24 -11.95
CA LEU A 225 -20.48 43.92 -10.96
C LEU A 225 -21.55 45.03 -10.86
N GLN A 226 -21.29 46.21 -11.45
CA GLN A 226 -22.11 47.42 -11.33
C GLN A 226 -22.46 47.73 -9.86
N ASN A 227 -21.55 47.38 -8.96
CA ASN A 227 -21.83 47.36 -7.54
C ASN A 227 -21.86 48.79 -7.02
N ARG A 228 -23.01 49.24 -6.53
CA ARG A 228 -23.18 50.61 -6.01
C ARG A 228 -23.10 50.70 -4.49
N ASP A 229 -23.17 49.55 -3.81
CA ASP A 229 -23.37 49.49 -2.36
C ASP A 229 -22.13 49.01 -1.59
N ILE A 230 -21.21 48.26 -2.23
CA ILE A 230 -19.98 47.80 -1.56
C ILE A 230 -18.85 48.82 -1.74
N PRO A 231 -18.27 49.36 -0.66
CA PRO A 231 -17.09 50.21 -0.76
C PRO A 231 -15.91 49.46 -1.41
N LEU A 232 -15.12 50.16 -2.23
CA LEU A 232 -13.94 49.60 -2.91
C LEU A 232 -12.97 48.84 -1.98
N VAL A 233 -12.84 49.29 -0.73
CA VAL A 233 -11.98 48.64 0.27
C VAL A 233 -12.51 47.26 0.66
N GLU A 234 -13.83 47.13 0.80
CA GLU A 234 -14.48 45.87 1.14
C GLU A 234 -14.49 44.93 -0.08
N LEU A 235 -14.72 45.48 -1.28
CA LEU A 235 -14.59 44.74 -2.53
C LEU A 235 -13.18 44.17 -2.72
N ALA A 236 -12.13 44.95 -2.42
CA ALA A 236 -10.75 44.48 -2.50
C ALA A 236 -10.49 43.28 -1.57
N LYS A 237 -11.03 43.30 -0.34
CA LYS A 237 -10.93 42.17 0.59
C LYS A 237 -11.66 40.93 0.06
N ILE A 238 -12.85 41.11 -0.51
CA ILE A 238 -13.61 40.02 -1.13
C ILE A 238 -12.82 39.43 -2.31
N MET A 239 -12.22 40.28 -3.14
CA MET A 239 -11.41 39.83 -4.27
C MET A 239 -10.14 39.12 -3.86
N GLU A 240 -9.51 39.52 -2.76
CA GLU A 240 -8.35 38.83 -2.19
C GLU A 240 -8.73 37.41 -1.78
N VAL A 241 -9.79 37.25 -0.97
CA VAL A 241 -10.31 35.93 -0.58
C VAL A 241 -10.75 35.12 -1.79
N LEU A 242 -11.40 35.77 -2.76
CA LEU A 242 -11.80 35.12 -4.01
C LEU A 242 -10.58 34.62 -4.77
N ARG A 243 -9.48 35.36 -4.87
CA ARG A 243 -8.25 34.92 -5.54
C ARG A 243 -7.59 33.75 -4.82
N GLU A 244 -7.65 33.70 -3.49
CA GLU A 244 -7.16 32.56 -2.73
C GLU A 244 -7.99 31.29 -2.98
N GLU A 245 -9.31 31.45 -3.11
CA GLU A 245 -10.27 30.34 -3.22
C GLU A 245 -10.79 30.09 -4.65
N GLU A 246 -10.37 30.87 -5.66
CA GLU A 246 -10.99 30.86 -6.99
C GLU A 246 -10.93 29.48 -7.62
N GLY A 247 -9.79 28.79 -7.49
CA GLY A 247 -9.61 27.46 -8.02
C GLY A 247 -10.61 26.48 -7.42
N TYR A 248 -10.83 26.55 -6.11
CA TYR A 248 -11.81 25.73 -5.42
C TYR A 248 -13.24 26.08 -5.83
N ILE A 249 -13.58 27.37 -5.89
CA ILE A 249 -14.92 27.85 -6.25
C ILE A 249 -15.27 27.45 -7.69
N TRP A 250 -14.36 27.67 -8.64
CA TRP A 250 -14.57 27.29 -10.04
C TRP A 250 -14.66 25.79 -10.21
N MET A 251 -13.78 25.04 -9.55
CA MET A 251 -13.85 23.58 -9.55
C MET A 251 -15.19 23.09 -8.99
N LYS A 252 -15.60 23.62 -7.84
CA LYS A 252 -16.86 23.25 -7.19
C LYS A 252 -18.07 23.61 -8.04
N SER A 253 -18.07 24.79 -8.67
CA SER A 253 -19.13 25.23 -9.57
C SER A 253 -19.22 24.38 -10.83
N LEU A 254 -18.09 23.99 -11.42
CA LEU A 254 -18.05 23.07 -12.56
C LEU A 254 -18.55 21.67 -12.18
N GLU A 255 -18.11 21.15 -11.03
CA GLU A 255 -18.60 19.89 -10.46
C GLU A 255 -20.12 19.94 -10.24
N ASP A 256 -20.62 20.98 -9.58
CA ASP A 256 -22.05 21.14 -9.29
C ASP A 256 -22.86 21.28 -10.58
N THR A 257 -22.36 22.00 -11.59
CA THR A 257 -23.02 22.11 -12.91
C THR A 257 -23.14 20.75 -13.58
N TYR A 258 -22.06 19.95 -13.55
CA TYR A 258 -22.04 18.60 -14.08
C TYR A 258 -22.98 17.69 -13.28
N ILE A 259 -22.93 17.73 -11.95
CA ILE A 259 -23.81 16.96 -11.07
C ILE A 259 -25.28 17.30 -11.34
N HIS A 260 -25.63 18.58 -11.41
CA HIS A 260 -27.00 19.01 -11.71
C HIS A 260 -27.45 18.55 -13.10
N SER A 261 -26.59 18.64 -14.14
CA SER A 261 -26.97 18.12 -15.45
C SER A 261 -27.24 16.62 -15.41
N PHE A 262 -26.44 15.84 -14.66
CA PHE A 262 -26.71 14.41 -14.47
C PHE A 262 -27.96 14.13 -13.65
N ILE A 263 -28.25 14.92 -12.61
CA ILE A 263 -29.47 14.79 -11.81
C ILE A 263 -30.70 15.08 -12.68
N ASP A 264 -30.66 16.12 -13.51
CA ASP A 264 -31.76 16.47 -14.42
C ASP A 264 -31.98 15.40 -15.50
N GLU A 265 -30.89 14.76 -15.98
CA GLU A 265 -30.95 13.62 -16.91
C GLU A 265 -31.39 12.32 -16.24
N MET A 266 -31.09 12.14 -14.95
CA MET A 266 -31.57 11.03 -14.14
C MET A 266 -33.07 11.17 -13.97
N LYS A 267 -33.81 10.52 -14.86
CA LYS A 267 -35.22 10.20 -14.62
C LYS A 267 -35.28 9.41 -13.31
N LEU A 268 -35.72 10.05 -12.23
CA LEU A 268 -36.28 9.34 -11.08
C LEU A 268 -37.39 8.46 -11.66
N SER A 269 -37.12 7.18 -11.78
CA SER A 269 -38.17 6.22 -12.11
C SER A 269 -39.22 6.37 -11.04
N ASP A 270 -40.46 6.70 -11.43
CA ASP A 270 -41.61 6.58 -10.53
C ASP A 270 -41.48 5.24 -9.81
N GLU A 271 -41.48 5.23 -8.47
CA GLU A 271 -41.37 3.99 -7.69
C GLU A 271 -42.44 3.04 -8.23
N PRO A 272 -42.05 1.96 -8.96
CA PRO A 272 -43.03 0.99 -9.36
C PRO A 272 -43.54 0.37 -8.06
N GLU A 273 -44.87 0.32 -7.90
CA GLU A 273 -45.53 -0.40 -6.80
C GLU A 273 -44.75 -1.67 -6.48
N SER A 274 -44.22 -1.72 -5.25
CA SER A 274 -43.29 -2.74 -4.74
C SER A 274 -43.87 -4.14 -4.83
N LYS A 275 -43.82 -4.71 -6.03
CA LYS A 275 -44.06 -6.14 -6.26
C LYS A 275 -42.76 -6.84 -5.91
N ARG A 276 -42.80 -7.67 -4.86
CA ARG A 276 -41.70 -8.54 -4.45
C ARG A 276 -41.01 -9.13 -5.68
N ALA A 277 -39.71 -8.87 -5.82
CA ALA A 277 -38.93 -9.37 -6.95
C ALA A 277 -38.96 -10.90 -6.98
N SER A 278 -38.96 -11.48 -8.18
CA SER A 278 -38.90 -12.93 -8.34
C SER A 278 -37.51 -13.46 -7.96
N ALA A 279 -36.46 -12.71 -8.26
CA ALA A 279 -35.11 -13.01 -7.81
C ALA A 279 -34.32 -11.72 -7.49
N SER A 280 -33.42 -11.82 -6.52
CA SER A 280 -32.42 -10.80 -6.21
C SER A 280 -31.03 -11.31 -6.52
N VAL A 281 -30.21 -10.52 -7.22
CA VAL A 281 -28.83 -10.89 -7.57
C VAL A 281 -27.86 -9.87 -6.98
N THR A 282 -26.97 -10.32 -6.10
CA THR A 282 -25.88 -9.50 -5.60
C THR A 282 -24.63 -9.73 -6.43
N MET A 283 -24.07 -8.65 -6.97
CA MET A 283 -22.88 -8.64 -7.82
C MET A 283 -21.85 -7.65 -7.26
N CYS A 284 -20.63 -7.66 -7.81
CA CYS A 284 -19.60 -6.71 -7.40
C CYS A 284 -20.05 -5.25 -7.62
N LEU A 285 -19.78 -4.36 -6.67
CA LEU A 285 -20.13 -2.94 -6.74
C LEU A 285 -19.41 -2.20 -7.87
N ASP A 286 -18.29 -2.75 -8.35
CA ASP A 286 -17.50 -2.25 -9.48
C ASP A 286 -18.37 -1.82 -10.67
N VAL A 287 -18.05 -0.64 -11.22
CA VAL A 287 -18.79 -0.01 -12.33
C VAL A 287 -18.91 -0.90 -13.56
N ARG A 288 -18.00 -1.86 -13.76
CA ARG A 288 -18.07 -2.83 -14.87
C ARG A 288 -19.23 -3.81 -14.71
N SER A 289 -19.63 -4.10 -13.48
CA SER A 289 -20.79 -4.96 -13.19
C SER A 289 -22.12 -4.21 -13.29
N GLU A 290 -22.09 -2.87 -13.34
CA GLU A 290 -23.29 -2.04 -13.43
C GLU A 290 -24.09 -2.33 -14.70
N THR A 291 -23.43 -2.47 -15.84
CA THR A 291 -24.09 -2.80 -17.11
C THR A 291 -24.80 -4.16 -17.04
N ALA A 292 -24.20 -5.14 -16.36
CA ALA A 292 -24.82 -6.45 -16.17
C ALA A 292 -26.03 -6.37 -15.23
N ARG A 293 -25.93 -5.60 -14.13
CA ARG A 293 -27.03 -5.33 -13.21
C ARG A 293 -28.24 -4.73 -13.94
N ARG A 294 -28.03 -3.63 -14.69
CA ARG A 294 -29.10 -2.97 -15.45
C ARG A 294 -29.68 -3.84 -16.55
N ALA A 295 -28.86 -4.68 -17.19
CA ALA A 295 -29.37 -5.66 -18.14
C ALA A 295 -30.30 -6.67 -17.46
N ILE A 296 -29.93 -7.22 -16.30
CA ILE A 296 -30.77 -8.17 -15.54
C ILE A 296 -32.11 -7.51 -15.15
N GLU A 297 -32.07 -6.32 -14.58
CA GLU A 297 -33.27 -5.57 -14.17
C GLU A 297 -34.17 -5.22 -15.37
N SER A 298 -33.61 -4.99 -16.56
CA SER A 298 -34.39 -4.67 -17.76
C SER A 298 -35.21 -5.85 -18.32
N VAL A 299 -34.86 -7.10 -17.97
CA VAL A 299 -35.52 -8.30 -18.52
C VAL A 299 -36.83 -8.63 -17.78
N GLY A 300 -36.96 -8.27 -16.51
CA GLY A 300 -38.12 -8.67 -15.71
C GLY A 300 -38.11 -8.13 -14.28
N ASN A 301 -38.92 -8.74 -13.42
CA ASN A 301 -39.04 -8.33 -12.01
C ASN A 301 -37.88 -8.87 -11.16
N TYR A 302 -36.67 -8.38 -11.44
CA TYR A 302 -35.44 -8.72 -10.75
C TYR A 302 -34.87 -7.48 -10.07
N THR A 303 -34.29 -7.68 -8.89
CA THR A 303 -33.58 -6.61 -8.17
C THR A 303 -32.10 -6.97 -8.10
N THR A 304 -31.21 -6.00 -8.30
CA THR A 304 -29.78 -6.24 -8.16
C THR A 304 -29.16 -5.40 -7.06
N PHE A 305 -28.16 -5.95 -6.39
CA PHE A 305 -27.42 -5.29 -5.33
C PHE A 305 -25.92 -5.24 -5.67
N GLY A 306 -25.25 -4.18 -5.27
CA GLY A 306 -23.81 -4.02 -5.39
C GLY A 306 -23.10 -4.24 -4.06
N ALA A 307 -22.12 -5.15 -4.04
CA ALA A 307 -21.30 -5.43 -2.86
C ALA A 307 -19.81 -5.42 -3.20
N GLY A 308 -18.95 -5.10 -2.23
CA GLY A 308 -17.52 -5.37 -2.38
C GLY A 308 -17.29 -6.85 -2.68
N GLY A 309 -16.32 -7.20 -3.54
CA GLY A 309 -16.11 -8.58 -3.99
C GLY A 309 -15.91 -9.62 -2.87
N PHE A 310 -15.43 -9.20 -1.70
CA PHE A 310 -15.28 -10.05 -0.51
C PHE A 310 -16.60 -10.23 0.29
N LEU A 311 -17.69 -9.59 -0.13
CA LEU A 311 -19.04 -9.67 0.46
C LEU A 311 -19.13 -9.37 1.96
N GLY A 312 -18.25 -8.53 2.50
CA GLY A 312 -18.20 -8.30 3.94
C GLY A 312 -17.67 -9.49 4.75
N PHE A 313 -17.11 -10.50 4.06
CA PHE A 313 -16.62 -11.75 4.63
C PHE A 313 -15.10 -11.85 4.44
N PRO A 314 -14.29 -11.20 5.30
CA PRO A 314 -12.84 -11.23 5.17
C PRO A 314 -12.31 -12.60 5.57
N ILE A 315 -11.81 -13.35 4.59
CA ILE A 315 -11.30 -14.71 4.80
C ILE A 315 -9.86 -14.84 4.32
N ALA A 316 -9.09 -15.61 5.07
CA ALA A 316 -7.84 -16.16 4.62
C ALA A 316 -8.14 -17.51 3.97
N PHE A 317 -7.93 -17.62 2.66
CA PHE A 317 -8.27 -18.82 1.91
C PHE A 317 -7.03 -19.61 1.54
N VAL A 318 -7.00 -20.88 1.95
CA VAL A 318 -5.98 -21.84 1.54
C VAL A 318 -6.60 -22.78 0.51
N GLU A 319 -6.22 -22.56 -0.73
CA GLU A 319 -6.73 -23.30 -1.88
C GLU A 319 -6.24 -24.75 -1.87
N PHE A 320 -7.08 -25.69 -2.34
CA PHE A 320 -6.68 -27.08 -2.43
C PHE A 320 -5.44 -27.17 -3.29
N ASP A 321 -4.46 -27.91 -2.80
CA ASP A 321 -3.22 -28.19 -3.52
C ASP A 321 -2.22 -27.02 -3.63
N LYS A 322 -2.50 -25.90 -2.95
CA LYS A 322 -1.58 -24.78 -2.74
C LYS A 322 -1.31 -24.57 -1.26
N ALA A 323 -0.04 -24.36 -0.90
CA ALA A 323 0.37 -24.12 0.48
C ALA A 323 0.29 -22.64 0.89
N ASN A 324 -0.07 -21.75 -0.04
CA ASN A 324 -0.07 -20.31 0.20
C ASN A 324 -1.47 -19.84 0.58
N GLU A 325 -1.54 -19.11 1.68
CA GLU A 325 -2.72 -18.39 2.13
C GLU A 325 -2.98 -17.18 1.22
N GLN A 326 -4.25 -16.98 0.84
CA GLN A 326 -4.69 -15.84 0.06
C GLN A 326 -5.65 -15.00 0.90
N PHE A 327 -5.32 -13.74 1.15
CA PHE A 327 -6.23 -12.83 1.84
C PHE A 327 -7.28 -12.32 0.83
N LEU A 328 -8.52 -12.78 1.00
CA LEU A 328 -9.64 -12.40 0.14
C LEU A 328 -10.43 -11.27 0.79
N CYS A 329 -9.74 -10.14 0.98
CA CYS A 329 -10.25 -8.92 1.60
C CYS A 329 -9.44 -7.71 1.12
N PRO A 330 -9.89 -6.46 1.40
CA PRO A 330 -9.11 -5.26 1.09
C PRO A 330 -7.75 -5.27 1.83
N ALA A 331 -6.73 -4.64 1.24
CA ALA A 331 -5.36 -4.66 1.76
C ALA A 331 -5.20 -4.15 3.21
N VAL A 332 -6.11 -3.29 3.66
CA VAL A 332 -6.12 -2.72 5.02
C VAL A 332 -6.78 -3.64 6.05
N VAL A 333 -7.43 -4.73 5.62
CA VAL A 333 -8.16 -5.66 6.49
C VAL A 333 -7.36 -6.96 6.61
N LYS A 334 -7.06 -7.38 7.84
CA LYS A 334 -6.52 -8.72 8.12
C LYS A 334 -7.66 -9.69 8.44
N PRO A 335 -7.76 -10.84 7.76
CA PRO A 335 -8.81 -11.80 8.04
C PRO A 335 -8.57 -12.49 9.40
N GLY A 336 -9.63 -12.61 10.21
CA GLY A 336 -9.56 -13.31 11.49
C GLY A 336 -9.70 -14.83 11.37
N ASN A 337 -10.36 -15.30 10.29
CA ASN A 337 -10.69 -16.70 10.08
C ASN A 337 -10.09 -17.25 8.78
N ILE A 338 -9.69 -18.52 8.82
CA ILE A 338 -9.04 -19.27 7.74
C ILE A 338 -10.00 -20.32 7.19
N VAL A 339 -10.11 -20.41 5.88
CA VAL A 339 -10.93 -21.39 5.16
C VAL A 339 -10.02 -22.24 4.28
N PHE A 340 -10.03 -23.55 4.53
CA PHE A 340 -9.34 -24.52 3.68
C PHE A 340 -10.29 -25.09 2.64
N GLU A 341 -9.81 -25.20 1.40
CA GLU A 341 -10.43 -26.02 0.38
C GLU A 341 -9.86 -27.45 0.46
N ILE A 342 -10.71 -28.40 0.83
CA ILE A 342 -10.36 -29.82 0.97
C ILE A 342 -11.06 -30.65 -0.11
N ALA A 343 -10.43 -31.72 -0.57
CA ALA A 343 -11.05 -32.63 -1.52
C ALA A 343 -12.19 -33.42 -0.86
N ALA A 344 -13.36 -33.44 -1.48
CA ALA A 344 -14.49 -34.25 -1.03
C ALA A 344 -14.29 -35.75 -1.32
N GLU A 345 -13.52 -36.08 -2.35
CA GLU A 345 -13.19 -37.45 -2.76
C GLU A 345 -11.72 -37.56 -3.21
N ALA A 346 -11.11 -38.73 -3.00
CA ALA A 346 -9.75 -39.01 -3.46
C ALA A 346 -9.73 -39.30 -4.97
N ASP A 347 -9.35 -38.31 -5.78
CA ASP A 347 -9.25 -38.45 -7.23
C ASP A 347 -7.86 -38.96 -7.67
N GLN A 348 -7.83 -40.21 -8.17
CA GLN A 348 -6.61 -40.85 -8.67
C GLN A 348 -6.10 -40.23 -9.98
N GLU A 349 -7.00 -39.70 -10.83
CA GLU A 349 -6.64 -39.07 -12.11
C GLU A 349 -5.95 -37.72 -11.88
N TYR A 350 -6.43 -36.95 -10.91
CA TYR A 350 -5.80 -35.70 -10.49
C TYR A 350 -4.36 -35.92 -10.01
N LYS A 351 -4.13 -36.93 -9.14
CA LYS A 351 -2.79 -37.27 -8.65
C LYS A 351 -1.84 -37.66 -9.78
N ALA A 352 -2.30 -38.43 -10.77
CA ALA A 352 -1.49 -38.86 -11.91
C ALA A 352 -1.07 -37.69 -12.82
N LYS A 353 -2.02 -36.83 -13.22
CA LYS A 353 -1.73 -35.66 -14.08
C LYS A 353 -0.90 -34.59 -13.36
N LYS A 354 -1.11 -34.40 -12.05
CA LYS A 354 -0.29 -33.50 -11.24
C LYS A 354 1.14 -34.00 -11.09
N SER A 355 1.35 -35.30 -10.89
CA SER A 355 2.69 -35.90 -10.81
C SER A 355 3.52 -35.60 -12.06
N ILE A 356 2.92 -35.73 -13.25
CA ILE A 356 3.58 -35.38 -14.52
C ILE A 356 4.00 -33.90 -14.52
N THR A 357 3.09 -33.00 -14.15
CA THR A 357 3.36 -31.54 -14.11
C THR A 357 4.44 -31.17 -13.10
N LYS A 358 4.44 -31.81 -11.92
CA LYS A 358 5.46 -31.61 -10.87
C LYS A 358 6.83 -32.10 -11.34
N THR A 359 6.89 -33.23 -12.04
CA THR A 359 8.12 -33.75 -12.64
C THR A 359 8.66 -32.82 -13.72
N THR A 360 7.81 -32.31 -14.62
CA THR A 360 8.25 -31.33 -15.64
C THR A 360 8.74 -30.03 -15.00
N LYS A 361 8.07 -29.55 -13.94
CA LYS A 361 8.47 -28.33 -13.22
C LYS A 361 9.77 -28.51 -12.45
N LYS A 362 9.99 -29.69 -11.86
CA LYS A 362 11.26 -30.04 -11.19
C LYS A 362 12.41 -30.11 -12.19
N VAL A 363 12.22 -30.82 -13.31
CA VAL A 363 13.19 -30.86 -14.41
C VAL A 363 13.51 -29.45 -14.94
N LEU A 364 12.50 -28.59 -15.10
CA LEU A 364 12.70 -27.20 -15.52
C LEU A 364 13.49 -26.37 -14.49
N ASN A 365 13.22 -26.55 -13.20
CA ASN A 365 13.97 -25.88 -12.13
C ASN A 365 15.41 -26.38 -12.03
N ASP A 366 15.63 -27.69 -12.12
CA ASP A 366 16.96 -28.29 -12.10
C ASP A 366 17.80 -27.83 -13.32
N LEU A 367 17.14 -27.63 -14.47
CA LEU A 367 17.74 -27.06 -15.68
C LEU A 367 18.07 -25.56 -15.53
N LYS A 368 17.23 -24.76 -14.85
CA LYS A 368 17.51 -23.32 -14.58
C LYS A 368 18.77 -23.11 -13.74
N ASN A 369 19.10 -24.05 -12.87
CA ASN A 369 20.25 -23.95 -11.96
C ASN A 369 21.60 -24.29 -12.62
N ASN A 370 21.61 -24.65 -13.91
CA ASN A 370 22.85 -24.91 -14.64
C ASN A 370 23.13 -23.77 -15.67
N PRO A 371 24.29 -23.10 -15.60
CA PRO A 371 24.60 -21.85 -16.32
C PRO A 371 24.59 -21.96 -17.86
N TYR A 372 24.73 -23.15 -18.44
CA TYR A 372 24.73 -23.35 -19.90
C TYR A 372 23.36 -23.72 -20.48
N THR A 373 22.42 -24.09 -19.61
CA THR A 373 21.10 -24.59 -19.97
C THR A 373 20.14 -23.55 -20.54
N PRO A 374 20.15 -22.26 -20.11
CA PRO A 374 19.22 -21.25 -20.63
C PRO A 374 19.30 -21.08 -22.16
N TYR A 375 20.49 -21.17 -22.75
CA TYR A 375 20.71 -20.99 -24.19
C TYR A 375 20.06 -22.10 -25.03
N ILE A 376 20.26 -23.36 -24.66
CA ILE A 376 19.67 -24.52 -25.36
C ILE A 376 18.17 -24.64 -25.04
N MET A 377 17.77 -24.28 -23.83
CA MET A 377 16.39 -24.36 -23.35
C MET A 377 15.48 -23.35 -24.05
N VAL A 378 15.94 -22.11 -24.26
CA VAL A 378 15.16 -21.09 -24.96
C VAL A 378 14.89 -21.49 -26.41
N GLU A 379 15.86 -22.10 -27.10
CA GLU A 379 15.66 -22.59 -28.47
C GLU A 379 14.75 -23.83 -28.51
N ALA A 380 14.96 -24.82 -27.66
CA ALA A 380 14.18 -26.06 -27.69
C ALA A 380 12.74 -25.90 -27.17
N ILE A 381 12.55 -25.17 -26.07
CA ILE A 381 11.23 -24.94 -25.45
C ILE A 381 10.51 -23.76 -26.12
N GLY A 382 11.25 -22.80 -26.67
CA GLY A 382 10.68 -21.64 -27.38
C GLY A 382 9.79 -22.03 -28.55
N TRP A 383 10.13 -23.07 -29.33
CA TRP A 383 9.26 -23.59 -30.40
C TRP A 383 7.95 -24.19 -29.86
N ILE A 384 7.98 -24.83 -28.69
CA ILE A 384 6.79 -25.39 -28.04
C ILE A 384 5.88 -24.25 -27.55
N PHE A 385 6.46 -23.20 -26.94
CA PHE A 385 5.72 -21.98 -26.59
C PHE A 385 5.20 -21.25 -27.82
N GLY A 386 5.95 -21.25 -28.92
CA GLY A 386 5.58 -20.65 -30.21
C GLY A 386 4.29 -21.26 -30.77
N ILE A 387 4.13 -22.59 -30.73
CA ILE A 387 2.89 -23.25 -31.17
C ILE A 387 1.69 -22.77 -30.34
N ASN A 388 1.84 -22.63 -29.02
CA ASN A 388 0.79 -22.10 -28.16
C ASN A 388 0.50 -20.62 -28.46
N LEU A 389 1.54 -19.79 -28.66
CA LEU A 389 1.41 -18.38 -28.98
C LEU A 389 0.70 -18.15 -30.33
N PHE A 390 1.12 -18.86 -31.38
CA PHE A 390 0.48 -18.83 -32.69
C PHE A 390 -0.96 -19.34 -32.61
N GLY A 391 -1.21 -20.40 -31.85
CA GLY A 391 -2.55 -20.91 -31.58
C GLY A 391 -3.44 -19.86 -30.90
N LYS A 392 -2.96 -19.24 -29.82
CA LYS A 392 -3.65 -18.15 -29.11
C LYS A 392 -3.91 -16.94 -30.00
N THR A 393 -2.99 -16.60 -30.90
CA THR A 393 -3.11 -15.45 -31.81
C THR A 393 -4.14 -15.70 -32.92
N PHE A 394 -4.09 -16.87 -33.56
CA PHE A 394 -4.91 -17.13 -34.76
C PHE A 394 -6.23 -17.86 -34.47
N LYS A 395 -6.31 -18.68 -33.42
CA LYS A 395 -7.51 -19.48 -33.06
C LYS A 395 -7.62 -19.69 -31.53
N PRO A 396 -7.77 -18.61 -30.74
CA PRO A 396 -7.69 -18.64 -29.28
C PRO A 396 -8.61 -19.69 -28.63
N GLN A 397 -9.90 -19.71 -29.00
CA GLN A 397 -10.88 -20.64 -28.42
C GLN A 397 -10.53 -22.12 -28.66
N LYS A 398 -10.04 -22.47 -29.86
CA LYS A 398 -9.69 -23.87 -30.20
C LYS A 398 -8.41 -24.29 -29.50
N THR A 399 -7.44 -23.39 -29.40
CA THR A 399 -6.20 -23.62 -28.68
C THR A 399 -6.45 -23.82 -27.19
N GLU A 400 -7.29 -22.98 -26.58
CA GLU A 400 -7.69 -23.14 -25.18
C GLU A 400 -8.40 -24.48 -24.94
N GLN A 401 -9.36 -24.86 -25.77
CA GLN A 401 -10.04 -26.17 -25.66
C GLN A 401 -9.09 -27.36 -25.80
N PHE A 402 -8.07 -27.26 -26.66
CA PHE A 402 -7.07 -28.31 -26.85
C PHE A 402 -6.18 -28.43 -25.60
N PHE A 403 -5.62 -27.32 -25.11
CA PHE A 403 -4.73 -27.32 -23.95
C PHE A 403 -5.45 -27.60 -22.62
N ALA A 404 -6.74 -27.24 -22.50
CA ALA A 404 -7.56 -27.54 -21.32
C ALA A 404 -7.69 -29.05 -21.05
N LYS A 405 -7.54 -29.91 -22.07
CA LYS A 405 -7.55 -31.38 -21.91
C LYS A 405 -6.32 -31.91 -21.17
N PHE A 406 -5.21 -31.17 -21.25
CA PHE A 406 -3.95 -31.54 -20.60
C PHE A 406 -3.82 -30.93 -19.18
N GLN A 407 -4.66 -29.95 -18.84
CA GLN A 407 -4.71 -29.39 -17.49
C GLN A 407 -5.43 -30.36 -16.55
N ALA A 408 -4.87 -30.57 -15.36
CA ALA A 408 -5.52 -31.34 -14.31
C ALA A 408 -6.75 -30.57 -13.82
N LYS A 409 -7.95 -31.16 -13.97
CA LYS A 409 -9.16 -30.61 -13.34
C LYS A 409 -9.12 -30.93 -11.85
N LYS A 410 -9.37 -29.92 -11.02
CA LYS A 410 -9.49 -30.13 -9.59
C LYS A 410 -10.61 -31.14 -9.28
N PRO A 411 -10.43 -32.00 -8.26
CA PRO A 411 -11.52 -32.84 -7.77
C PRO A 411 -12.65 -31.97 -7.23
N LYS A 412 -13.81 -32.58 -6.95
CA LYS A 412 -14.84 -31.89 -6.16
C LYS A 412 -14.27 -31.55 -4.79
N THR A 413 -14.36 -30.28 -4.41
CA THR A 413 -13.85 -29.76 -3.14
C THR A 413 -14.97 -29.25 -2.24
N THR A 414 -14.73 -29.24 -0.94
CA THR A 414 -15.57 -28.58 0.08
C THR A 414 -14.72 -27.64 0.93
N TYR A 415 -15.37 -26.76 1.69
CA TYR A 415 -14.70 -25.74 2.52
C TYR A 415 -14.85 -26.06 4.01
N THR A 416 -13.81 -25.77 4.79
CA THR A 416 -13.87 -25.86 6.26
C THR A 416 -14.54 -24.61 6.83
N LEU A 417 -15.88 -24.58 6.77
CA LEU A 417 -16.67 -23.41 7.19
C LEU A 417 -17.01 -23.40 8.68
N ASP A 418 -17.06 -24.57 9.32
CA ASP A 418 -17.39 -24.68 10.73
C ASP A 418 -16.13 -24.56 11.59
N LYS A 419 -16.28 -23.84 12.70
CA LYS A 419 -15.23 -23.70 13.71
C LYS A 419 -14.86 -25.07 14.26
N LEU A 420 -13.57 -25.38 14.30
CA LEU A 420 -13.08 -26.57 14.99
C LEU A 420 -13.36 -26.46 16.49
N SER A 421 -13.87 -27.53 17.08
CA SER A 421 -13.98 -27.67 18.53
C SER A 421 -12.61 -27.80 19.19
N ASN A 422 -12.51 -27.48 20.48
CA ASN A 422 -11.25 -27.61 21.23
C ASN A 422 -10.71 -29.05 21.21
N ASP A 423 -11.59 -30.04 21.23
CA ASP A 423 -11.20 -31.46 21.18
C ASP A 423 -10.64 -31.85 19.81
N GLU A 424 -11.23 -31.33 18.72
CA GLU A 424 -10.70 -31.53 17.36
C GLU A 424 -9.36 -30.82 17.17
N ILE A 425 -9.22 -29.60 17.67
CA ILE A 425 -7.95 -28.86 17.63
C ILE A 425 -6.86 -29.68 18.34
N GLU A 426 -7.13 -30.16 19.56
CA GLU A 426 -6.17 -31.00 20.29
C GLU A 426 -5.84 -32.28 19.52
N MET A 427 -6.85 -32.94 18.95
CA MET A 427 -6.66 -34.13 18.12
C MET A 427 -5.74 -33.84 16.91
N TYR A 428 -5.94 -32.73 16.21
CA TYR A 428 -5.13 -32.37 15.04
C TYR A 428 -3.70 -31.97 15.40
N VAL A 429 -3.51 -31.17 16.46
CA VAL A 429 -2.17 -30.82 16.96
C VAL A 429 -1.43 -32.07 17.41
N ASN A 430 -2.09 -32.95 18.16
CA ASN A 430 -1.51 -34.23 18.57
C ASN A 430 -1.07 -35.06 17.36
N LYS A 431 -1.95 -35.20 16.36
CA LYS A 431 -1.65 -35.97 15.15
C LYS A 431 -0.48 -35.38 14.35
N LEU A 432 -0.39 -34.05 14.26
CA LEU A 432 0.72 -33.35 13.60
C LEU A 432 2.04 -33.63 14.33
N HIS A 433 2.08 -33.44 15.65
CA HIS A 433 3.28 -33.70 16.44
C HIS A 433 3.70 -35.17 16.38
N LEU A 434 2.77 -36.11 16.52
CA LEU A 434 3.07 -37.53 16.37
C LEU A 434 3.64 -37.85 14.99
N HIS A 435 3.14 -37.22 13.93
CA HIS A 435 3.68 -37.39 12.58
C HIS A 435 5.09 -36.85 12.44
N LEU A 436 5.36 -35.63 12.93
CA LEU A 436 6.69 -35.01 12.90
C LEU A 436 7.71 -35.81 13.73
N ILE A 437 7.31 -36.27 14.92
CA ILE A 437 8.15 -37.14 15.75
C ILE A 437 8.42 -38.45 15.00
N HIS A 438 7.40 -39.06 14.40
CA HIS A 438 7.59 -40.29 13.63
C HIS A 438 8.53 -40.06 12.44
N GLU A 439 8.39 -38.97 11.69
CA GLU A 439 9.28 -38.60 10.58
C GLU A 439 10.72 -38.42 11.06
N ALA A 440 10.93 -37.64 12.12
CA ALA A 440 12.24 -37.44 12.75
C ALA A 440 12.87 -38.75 13.23
N LEU A 441 12.08 -39.64 13.83
CA LEU A 441 12.53 -40.96 14.27
C LEU A 441 12.90 -41.85 13.08
N THR A 442 12.16 -41.80 11.97
CA THR A 442 12.49 -42.58 10.77
C THR A 442 13.74 -42.09 10.05
N GLU A 443 14.03 -40.78 10.08
CA GLU A 443 15.20 -40.21 9.41
C GLU A 443 16.47 -40.29 10.25
N HIS A 444 16.35 -40.12 11.57
CA HIS A 444 17.51 -39.94 12.46
C HIS A 444 17.72 -41.06 13.48
N SER A 445 16.84 -42.06 13.55
CA SER A 445 16.97 -43.18 14.49
C SER A 445 16.82 -44.54 13.81
N SER A 446 17.62 -45.50 14.27
CA SER A 446 17.47 -46.93 13.91
C SER A 446 16.57 -47.70 14.88
N ILE A 447 16.07 -47.02 15.92
CA ILE A 447 15.29 -47.61 17.02
C ILE A 447 13.81 -47.43 16.70
N SER A 448 13.05 -48.53 16.65
CA SER A 448 11.59 -48.49 16.50
C SER A 448 10.94 -48.19 17.85
N PHE A 449 10.21 -47.08 17.92
CA PHE A 449 9.37 -46.74 19.07
C PHE A 449 7.92 -47.18 18.81
N SER A 450 7.23 -47.66 19.85
CA SER A 450 5.79 -47.91 19.80
C SER A 450 4.99 -46.59 19.80
N GLU A 451 3.75 -46.59 19.30
CA GLU A 451 2.91 -45.36 19.30
C GLU A 451 2.77 -44.75 20.69
N LYS A 452 2.71 -45.58 21.75
CA LYS A 452 2.66 -45.10 23.13
C LYS A 452 3.93 -44.35 23.54
N GLN A 453 5.10 -44.83 23.12
CA GLN A 453 6.37 -44.14 23.39
C GLN A 453 6.50 -42.83 22.60
N ILE A 454 5.95 -42.77 21.37
CA ILE A 454 5.92 -41.53 20.59
C ILE A 454 5.03 -40.49 21.29
N GLN A 455 3.89 -40.91 21.86
CA GLN A 455 3.04 -40.05 22.68
C GLN A 455 3.77 -39.55 23.94
N ASP A 456 4.46 -40.44 24.66
CA ASP A 456 5.24 -40.06 25.85
C ASP A 456 6.37 -39.07 25.50
N ILE A 457 7.02 -39.19 24.34
CA ILE A 457 8.02 -38.22 23.83
C ILE A 457 7.37 -36.86 23.58
N ARG A 458 6.21 -36.82 22.93
CA ARG A 458 5.46 -35.56 22.73
C ARG A 458 5.14 -34.92 24.07
N ASP A 459 4.58 -35.68 25.00
CA ASP A 459 4.11 -35.16 26.27
C ASP A 459 5.28 -34.67 27.14
N HIS A 460 6.46 -35.28 27.00
CA HIS A 460 7.70 -34.76 27.58
C HIS A 460 8.13 -33.41 26.98
N LEU A 461 8.14 -33.30 25.64
CA LEU A 461 8.59 -32.08 24.94
C LEU A 461 7.62 -30.91 25.06
N VAL A 462 6.31 -31.19 25.12
CA VAL A 462 5.25 -30.18 25.12
C VAL A 462 4.81 -29.83 26.54
N PHE A 463 4.63 -30.82 27.42
CA PHE A 463 4.08 -30.61 28.77
C PHE A 463 5.08 -30.83 29.90
N GLY A 464 6.29 -31.31 29.60
CA GLY A 464 7.32 -31.56 30.62
C GLY A 464 7.09 -32.83 31.45
N ASN A 465 6.33 -33.81 30.94
CA ASN A 465 6.11 -35.09 31.62
C ASN A 465 7.40 -35.92 31.69
N ASP A 466 7.58 -36.72 32.74
CA ASP A 466 8.76 -37.58 32.90
C ASP A 466 8.74 -38.77 31.93
N LEU A 467 9.87 -39.03 31.25
CA LEU A 467 10.04 -40.19 30.38
C LEU A 467 10.42 -41.43 31.19
N THR A 468 9.75 -42.55 30.91
CA THR A 468 10.01 -43.84 31.57
C THR A 468 11.02 -44.73 30.84
N PHE A 469 11.54 -44.25 29.70
CA PHE A 469 12.51 -44.95 28.85
C PHE A 469 13.58 -43.98 28.35
N ASN A 470 14.73 -44.54 27.94
CA ASN A 470 15.88 -43.73 27.52
C ASN A 470 15.75 -43.31 26.05
N VAL A 471 15.73 -42.00 25.79
CA VAL A 471 15.79 -41.40 24.46
C VAL A 471 17.08 -40.58 24.39
N PRO A 472 17.93 -40.75 23.36
CA PRO A 472 19.15 -39.95 23.21
C PRO A 472 18.84 -38.44 23.26
N LEU A 473 19.59 -37.70 24.07
CA LEU A 473 19.38 -36.26 24.25
C LEU A 473 19.54 -35.47 22.93
N GLU A 474 20.46 -35.91 22.07
CA GLU A 474 20.64 -35.34 20.73
C GLU A 474 19.37 -35.46 19.88
N LEU A 475 18.69 -36.61 19.94
CA LEU A 475 17.47 -36.85 19.18
C LEU A 475 16.30 -36.00 19.71
N LEU A 476 16.19 -35.83 21.02
CA LEU A 476 15.21 -34.92 21.63
C LEU A 476 15.43 -33.46 21.19
N ASN A 477 16.69 -33.02 21.15
CA ASN A 477 17.02 -31.68 20.64
C ASN A 477 16.74 -31.55 19.15
N THR A 478 17.01 -32.58 18.33
CA THR A 478 16.64 -32.56 16.90
C THR A 478 15.13 -32.43 16.70
N ILE A 479 14.33 -33.20 17.43
CA ILE A 479 12.86 -33.13 17.35
C ILE A 479 12.36 -31.74 17.79
N LYS A 480 12.95 -31.18 18.84
CA LYS A 480 12.58 -29.86 19.37
C LYS A 480 13.00 -28.72 18.44
N ASP A 481 14.25 -28.68 18.02
CA ASP A 481 14.86 -27.52 17.36
C ASP A 481 14.75 -27.60 15.83
N THR A 482 14.80 -28.80 15.24
CA THR A 482 14.75 -29.00 13.78
C THR A 482 13.32 -29.24 13.28
N TYR A 483 12.56 -30.07 13.99
CA TYR A 483 11.16 -30.38 13.65
C TYR A 483 10.15 -29.48 14.38
N ASN A 484 10.64 -28.58 15.24
CA ASN A 484 9.86 -27.59 15.98
C ASN A 484 8.75 -28.17 16.87
N VAL A 485 8.93 -29.36 17.44
CA VAL A 485 7.94 -29.93 18.38
C VAL A 485 8.25 -29.45 19.80
N SER A 486 7.56 -28.41 20.24
CA SER A 486 7.76 -27.75 21.55
C SER A 486 6.45 -27.20 22.13
N ALA A 487 6.49 -26.72 23.38
CA ALA A 487 5.37 -26.02 24.00
C ALA A 487 4.95 -24.75 23.23
N ASP A 488 5.92 -24.02 22.68
CA ASP A 488 5.66 -22.80 21.89
C ASP A 488 4.97 -23.14 20.56
N ASP A 489 5.41 -24.22 19.90
CA ASP A 489 4.74 -24.71 18.69
C ASP A 489 3.33 -25.23 19.00
N TYR A 490 3.14 -25.93 20.12
CA TYR A 490 1.81 -26.38 20.55
C TYR A 490 0.81 -25.21 20.63
N GLU A 491 1.18 -24.13 21.33
CA GLU A 491 0.31 -22.94 21.44
C GLU A 491 0.15 -22.23 20.09
N LEU A 492 1.19 -22.16 19.26
CA LEU A 492 1.12 -21.58 17.92
C LEU A 492 0.17 -22.35 17.00
N GLN A 493 0.28 -23.68 16.92
CA GLN A 493 -0.56 -24.51 16.07
C GLN A 493 -2.01 -24.51 16.56
N LYS A 494 -2.22 -24.55 17.88
CA LYS A 494 -3.55 -24.40 18.48
C LYS A 494 -4.18 -23.06 18.14
N GLY A 495 -3.42 -21.97 18.23
CA GLY A 495 -3.84 -20.64 17.83
C GLY A 495 -4.19 -20.54 16.34
N LYS A 496 -3.43 -21.19 15.46
CA LYS A 496 -3.73 -21.25 14.02
C LYS A 496 -4.99 -22.05 13.71
N LEU A 497 -5.13 -23.24 14.32
CA LEU A 497 -6.32 -24.09 14.14
C LEU A 497 -7.59 -23.46 14.73
N ALA A 498 -7.45 -22.69 15.80
CA ALA A 498 -8.54 -21.89 16.35
C ALA A 498 -9.02 -20.78 15.41
N LYS A 499 -8.29 -20.42 14.35
CA LYS A 499 -8.77 -19.50 13.31
C LYS A 499 -9.56 -20.22 12.21
N VAL A 500 -9.60 -21.55 12.18
CA VAL A 500 -10.23 -22.29 11.09
C VAL A 500 -11.75 -22.26 11.20
N GLY A 501 -12.40 -21.87 10.10
CA GLY A 501 -13.85 -21.79 10.01
C GLY A 501 -14.46 -20.68 10.88
N PHE A 502 -15.78 -20.74 11.01
CA PHE A 502 -16.59 -19.73 11.69
C PHE A 502 -17.57 -20.39 12.66
N THR A 503 -17.82 -19.74 13.78
CA THR A 503 -18.95 -20.08 14.64
C THR A 503 -20.26 -19.68 13.98
N LEU A 504 -21.38 -20.21 14.46
CA LEU A 504 -22.70 -19.83 13.94
C LEU A 504 -22.97 -18.33 14.18
N GLU A 505 -22.58 -17.81 15.33
CA GLU A 505 -22.71 -16.41 15.68
C GLU A 505 -21.90 -15.51 14.74
N GLU A 506 -20.66 -15.89 14.42
CA GLU A 506 -19.83 -15.17 13.45
C GLU A 506 -20.51 -15.17 12.06
N LYS A 507 -20.97 -16.32 11.57
CA LYS A 507 -21.67 -16.44 10.28
C LYS A 507 -22.90 -15.54 10.23
N VAL A 508 -23.74 -15.57 11.28
CA VAL A 508 -24.94 -14.75 11.37
C VAL A 508 -24.58 -13.26 11.42
N GLN A 509 -23.56 -12.88 12.20
CA GLN A 509 -23.15 -11.49 12.32
C GLN A 509 -22.60 -10.94 11.00
N TYR A 510 -21.75 -11.69 10.30
CA TYR A 510 -21.24 -11.29 9.00
C TYR A 510 -22.36 -11.18 7.95
N LEU A 511 -23.28 -12.15 7.90
CA LEU A 511 -24.42 -12.11 6.99
C LEU A 511 -25.34 -10.91 7.30
N TYR A 512 -25.64 -10.67 8.57
CA TYR A 512 -26.42 -9.51 9.01
C TYR A 512 -25.76 -8.20 8.59
N ASN A 513 -24.45 -8.05 8.85
CA ASN A 513 -23.69 -6.87 8.46
C ASN A 513 -23.68 -6.70 6.94
N PHE A 514 -23.48 -7.77 6.18
CA PHE A 514 -23.50 -7.76 4.72
C PHE A 514 -24.86 -7.31 4.17
N LEU A 515 -25.95 -7.96 4.57
CA LEU A 515 -27.31 -7.62 4.12
C LEU A 515 -27.69 -6.19 4.47
N THR A 516 -27.34 -5.74 5.68
CA THR A 516 -27.54 -4.35 6.11
C THR A 516 -26.73 -3.38 5.26
N THR A 517 -25.47 -3.70 4.94
CA THR A 517 -24.58 -2.85 4.14
C THR A 517 -25.08 -2.67 2.71
N ILE A 518 -25.63 -3.72 2.10
CA ILE A 518 -26.19 -3.63 0.74
C ILE A 518 -27.64 -3.09 0.72
N GLY A 519 -28.22 -2.82 1.89
CA GLY A 519 -29.60 -2.33 2.02
C GLY A 519 -30.68 -3.39 1.82
N GLN A 520 -30.33 -4.68 1.74
CA GLN A 520 -31.29 -5.77 1.59
C GLN A 520 -31.78 -6.24 2.97
N VAL A 521 -32.61 -5.42 3.62
CA VAL A 521 -33.11 -5.66 4.99
C VAL A 521 -34.57 -6.11 5.04
N ASP A 522 -35.32 -5.92 3.95
CA ASP A 522 -36.71 -6.30 3.80
C ASP A 522 -37.02 -6.80 2.37
N ASN A 523 -38.29 -7.15 2.11
CA ASN A 523 -38.81 -7.56 0.80
C ASN A 523 -37.94 -8.57 0.02
N PHE A 524 -37.32 -9.52 0.72
CA PHE A 524 -36.43 -10.53 0.14
C PHE A 524 -37.12 -11.26 -1.02
N ALA A 525 -36.47 -11.31 -2.18
CA ALA A 525 -36.94 -12.09 -3.32
C ALA A 525 -37.09 -13.57 -2.96
N GLU A 526 -37.86 -14.32 -3.75
CA GLU A 526 -37.98 -15.77 -3.55
C GLU A 526 -36.64 -16.48 -3.77
N PHE A 527 -35.86 -16.02 -4.75
CA PHE A 527 -34.52 -16.51 -5.03
C PHE A 527 -33.47 -15.44 -4.77
N VAL A 528 -32.48 -15.74 -3.92
CA VAL A 528 -31.32 -14.88 -3.66
C VAL A 528 -30.09 -15.52 -4.28
N LEU A 529 -29.40 -14.78 -5.16
CA LEU A 529 -28.19 -15.23 -5.84
C LEU A 529 -27.01 -14.32 -5.48
N LEU A 530 -25.93 -14.92 -4.97
CA LEU A 530 -24.63 -14.26 -4.84
C LEU A 530 -23.79 -14.61 -6.06
N SER A 531 -23.33 -13.59 -6.79
CA SER A 531 -22.54 -13.76 -8.01
C SER A 531 -21.13 -13.23 -7.82
N GLY A 532 -20.19 -14.16 -7.68
CA GLY A 532 -18.77 -13.87 -7.78
C GLY A 532 -18.35 -13.63 -9.22
N HIS A 533 -17.27 -12.88 -9.40
CA HIS A 533 -16.60 -12.73 -10.68
C HIS A 533 -15.09 -12.93 -10.53
N VAL A 534 -14.48 -13.33 -11.64
CA VAL A 534 -13.03 -13.42 -11.81
C VAL A 534 -12.70 -12.79 -13.15
N SER A 535 -11.62 -12.01 -13.20
CA SER A 535 -11.04 -11.54 -14.44
C SER A 535 -9.97 -12.54 -14.87
N LYS A 536 -9.82 -12.71 -16.18
CA LYS A 536 -8.75 -13.51 -16.78
C LYS A 536 -8.18 -12.70 -17.92
N SER A 537 -6.89 -12.39 -17.86
CA SER A 537 -6.21 -11.70 -18.94
C SER A 537 -5.08 -12.59 -19.47
N ASP A 538 -4.90 -12.63 -20.78
CA ASP A 538 -3.79 -13.34 -21.40
C ASP A 538 -2.72 -12.33 -21.82
N ASN A 539 -1.46 -12.59 -21.47
CA ASN A 539 -0.29 -11.81 -21.93
C ASN A 539 -0.32 -10.32 -21.52
N ASN A 540 -0.79 -10.01 -20.31
CA ASN A 540 -0.82 -8.65 -19.78
C ASN A 540 0.11 -8.49 -18.57
N PRO A 541 1.22 -7.73 -18.67
CA PRO A 541 2.09 -7.45 -17.53
C PRO A 541 1.40 -6.62 -16.43
N PHE A 542 0.25 -6.01 -16.71
CA PHE A 542 -0.59 -5.26 -15.77
C PHE A 542 -1.87 -6.02 -15.38
N GLU A 543 -1.88 -7.35 -15.47
CA GLU A 543 -3.03 -8.21 -15.10
C GLU A 543 -3.63 -7.84 -13.73
N SER A 544 -2.77 -7.64 -12.72
CA SER A 544 -3.17 -7.29 -11.36
C SER A 544 -3.96 -5.97 -11.25
N ALA A 545 -3.77 -5.04 -12.19
CA ALA A 545 -4.49 -3.76 -12.26
C ALA A 545 -5.88 -3.90 -12.89
N LEU A 546 -6.13 -4.97 -13.65
CA LEU A 546 -7.45 -5.26 -14.23
C LEU A 546 -8.33 -6.10 -13.30
N ASP A 547 -7.72 -6.79 -12.34
CA ASP A 547 -8.42 -7.61 -11.36
C ASP A 547 -9.18 -6.78 -10.31
N CYS A 548 -10.11 -7.42 -9.60
CA CYS A 548 -10.94 -6.73 -8.62
C CYS A 548 -10.13 -6.36 -7.37
N GLY A 549 -9.94 -5.06 -7.12
CA GLY A 549 -9.24 -4.58 -5.92
C GLY A 549 -9.92 -4.95 -4.60
N ALA A 550 -11.23 -5.17 -4.59
CA ALA A 550 -11.98 -5.54 -3.38
C ALA A 550 -11.60 -6.91 -2.79
N CYS A 551 -11.02 -7.79 -3.61
CA CYS A 551 -10.52 -9.10 -3.20
C CYS A 551 -8.99 -9.17 -3.28
N GLY A 552 -8.28 -8.04 -3.21
CA GLY A 552 -6.82 -8.01 -3.34
C GLY A 552 -6.34 -8.55 -4.70
N SER A 553 -7.08 -8.24 -5.77
CA SER A 553 -6.83 -8.75 -7.14
C SER A 553 -6.94 -10.28 -7.23
N LYS A 554 -7.81 -10.91 -6.43
CA LYS A 554 -8.13 -12.35 -6.46
C LYS A 554 -9.58 -12.59 -6.84
N SER A 555 -9.90 -13.87 -7.09
CA SER A 555 -11.27 -14.31 -7.34
C SER A 555 -12.12 -14.21 -6.08
N SER A 556 -13.31 -13.63 -6.22
CA SER A 556 -14.34 -13.60 -5.15
C SER A 556 -15.07 -14.92 -4.97
N LEU A 557 -14.81 -15.93 -5.82
CA LEU A 557 -15.53 -17.20 -5.81
C LEU A 557 -15.49 -17.91 -4.44
N PRO A 558 -14.36 -17.95 -3.71
CA PRO A 558 -14.35 -18.57 -2.39
C PRO A 558 -15.24 -17.82 -1.38
N ASN A 559 -15.24 -16.48 -1.37
CA ASN A 559 -16.13 -15.68 -0.50
C ASN A 559 -17.61 -15.88 -0.83
N ASN A 560 -17.97 -16.08 -2.10
CA ASN A 560 -19.36 -16.30 -2.50
C ASN A 560 -19.88 -17.69 -2.11
N ARG A 561 -18.97 -18.64 -1.99
CA ARG A 561 -19.27 -20.06 -1.78
C ARG A 561 -19.19 -20.45 -0.29
N ALA A 562 -18.34 -19.75 0.47
CA ALA A 562 -18.34 -19.75 1.93
C ALA A 562 -19.58 -19.03 2.47
#